data_AF-A0A838HY32-F1
#
_entry.id   AF-A0A838HY32-F1
#
_cell.length_a   1.000
_cell.length_b   1.000
_cell.length_c   1.000
_cell.angle_alpha   90.00
_cell.angle_beta   90.00
_cell.angle_gamma   90.00
#
_symmetry.space_group_name_H-M   'P 1'
#
loop_
_entity.id
_entity.type
_entity.pdbx_description
1 polymer ?
#
loop_
_entity_poly.entity_id
_entity_poly.type
_entity_poly.pdbx_seq_one_letter_code
_entity_poly.pdbx_strand_id
1 'polypeptide(L)'
;MRTQTATPPPSEMLPLDFSQAAAEQFLIAQRAGLAHGLTRAEDAGTVAVVLAIHECSHEAWLRLIAGAGRNVGRAASEQVAAVYSMHGRIAGSLERGIDARLDPTVARTVRRLLSDWLRRETDKAVASLSR
;
A
#
# COMPACT_ATOMS: atom_id res chain seq x y z
N MET A 1 36.82 13.17 -34.81
CA MET A 1 36.37 12.97 -33.41
C MET A 1 34.91 13.41 -33.31
N ARG A 2 33.96 12.47 -33.21
CA ARG A 2 32.54 12.79 -32.94
C ARG A 2 32.31 12.58 -31.45
N THR A 3 32.00 13.65 -30.73
CA THR A 3 31.61 13.65 -29.33
C THR A 3 30.25 12.96 -29.20
N GLN A 4 30.19 11.93 -28.37
CA GLN A 4 28.96 11.27 -27.94
C GLN A 4 28.12 12.27 -27.15
N THR A 5 26.87 12.49 -27.57
CA THR A 5 25.84 13.03 -26.68
C THR A 5 25.48 11.91 -25.70
N ALA A 6 25.99 12.00 -24.48
CA ALA A 6 25.64 11.09 -23.41
C ALA A 6 24.12 11.13 -23.19
N THR A 7 23.46 10.00 -23.35
CA THR A 7 22.10 9.79 -22.85
C THR A 7 22.16 9.90 -21.31
N PRO A 8 21.38 10.78 -20.66
CA PRO A 8 21.37 10.87 -19.21
C PRO A 8 20.91 9.53 -18.62
N PRO A 9 21.45 9.12 -17.45
CA PRO A 9 21.06 7.87 -16.82
C PRO A 9 19.56 7.88 -16.48
N PRO A 10 18.90 6.70 -16.45
CA PRO A 10 17.45 6.57 -16.19
C PRO A 10 17.00 7.04 -14.79
N SER A 11 17.90 7.62 -14.00
CA SER A 11 17.64 8.19 -12.68
C SER A 11 17.15 9.64 -12.71
N GLU A 12 17.14 10.31 -13.89
CA GLU A 12 16.73 11.71 -14.03
C GLU A 12 15.31 11.92 -14.58
N MET A 13 14.53 10.86 -14.82
CA MET A 13 13.14 10.99 -15.23
C MET A 13 12.17 10.66 -14.09
N LEU A 14 11.58 11.76 -13.57
CA LEU A 14 10.36 11.91 -12.77
C LEU A 14 10.57 12.11 -11.26
N PRO A 15 10.83 13.35 -10.80
CA PRO A 15 10.31 13.76 -9.52
C PRO A 15 8.80 13.96 -9.70
N LEU A 16 8.01 12.95 -9.35
CA LEU A 16 6.77 13.26 -8.64
C LEU A 16 7.26 13.76 -7.29
N ASP A 17 7.27 15.08 -7.11
CA ASP A 17 7.71 15.71 -5.87
C ASP A 17 7.02 14.99 -4.70
N PHE A 18 7.85 14.35 -3.88
CA PHE A 18 7.36 13.67 -2.70
C PHE A 18 6.72 14.74 -1.81
N SER A 19 5.39 14.72 -1.73
CA SER A 19 4.63 15.54 -0.80
C SER A 19 4.19 14.66 0.35
N GLN A 20 4.54 15.05 1.58
CA GLN A 20 4.10 14.35 2.78
C GLN A 20 2.56 14.25 2.82
N ALA A 21 1.85 15.34 2.50
CA ALA A 21 0.39 15.34 2.48
C ALA A 21 -0.17 14.34 1.44
N ALA A 22 0.43 14.26 0.25
CA ALA A 22 0.01 13.30 -0.77
C ALA A 22 0.31 11.85 -0.35
N ALA A 23 1.45 11.63 0.29
CA ALA A 23 1.83 10.33 0.86
C ALA A 23 0.84 9.87 1.93
N GLU A 24 0.50 10.75 2.87
CA GLU A 24 -0.49 10.46 3.92
C GLU A 24 -1.87 10.15 3.34
N GLN A 25 -2.35 10.97 2.40
CA GLN A 25 -3.63 10.74 1.73
C GLN A 25 -3.66 9.42 0.98
N PHE A 26 -2.58 9.09 0.28
CA PHE A 26 -2.46 7.80 -0.41
C PHE A 26 -2.57 6.63 0.58
N LEU A 27 -1.80 6.66 1.67
CA LEU A 27 -1.83 5.60 2.68
C LEU A 27 -3.24 5.44 3.31
N ILE A 28 -3.90 6.55 3.63
CA ILE A 28 -5.25 6.57 4.20
C ILE A 28 -6.26 5.99 3.20
N ALA A 29 -6.18 6.37 1.92
CA ALA A 29 -7.06 5.89 0.88
C ALA A 29 -6.91 4.39 0.65
N GLN A 30 -5.67 3.89 0.56
CA GLN A 30 -5.38 2.46 0.42
C GLN A 30 -5.92 1.65 1.60
N ARG A 31 -5.68 2.12 2.83
CA ARG A 31 -6.26 1.51 4.03
C ARG A 31 -7.78 1.46 3.98
N ALA A 32 -8.43 2.58 3.63
CA ALA A 32 -9.89 2.67 3.61
C ALA A 32 -10.50 1.73 2.56
N GLY A 33 -9.91 1.66 1.37
CA GLY A 33 -10.34 0.74 0.31
C GLY A 33 -10.23 -0.72 0.74
N LEU A 34 -9.10 -1.11 1.33
CA LEU A 34 -8.91 -2.48 1.80
C LEU A 34 -9.80 -2.83 3.01
N ALA A 35 -10.00 -1.90 3.94
CA ALA A 35 -10.92 -2.08 5.06
C ALA A 35 -12.37 -2.28 4.58
N HIS A 36 -12.80 -1.52 3.57
CA HIS A 36 -14.08 -1.74 2.91
C HIS A 36 -14.16 -3.12 2.22
N GLY A 37 -13.07 -3.53 1.58
CA GLY A 37 -12.91 -4.88 1.03
C GLY A 37 -13.15 -5.98 2.06
N LEU A 38 -12.54 -5.83 3.24
CA LEU A 38 -12.65 -6.81 4.32
C LEU A 38 -14.06 -6.89 4.91
N THR A 39 -14.80 -5.78 4.99
CA THR A 39 -16.17 -5.80 5.52
C THR A 39 -17.16 -6.48 4.57
N ARG A 40 -16.83 -6.55 3.27
CA ARG A 40 -17.67 -7.13 2.21
C ARG A 40 -16.98 -8.27 1.46
N ALA A 41 -16.12 -9.03 2.14
CA ALA A 41 -15.28 -10.03 1.47
C ALA A 41 -16.07 -11.21 0.85
N GLU A 42 -17.35 -11.37 1.18
CA GLU A 42 -18.29 -12.29 0.52
C GLU A 42 -18.79 -11.79 -0.85
N ASP A 43 -18.65 -10.51 -1.15
CA ASP A 43 -19.05 -9.91 -2.40
C ASP A 43 -17.88 -9.94 -3.39
N ALA A 44 -17.96 -10.85 -4.36
CA ALA A 44 -16.93 -11.05 -5.37
C ALA A 44 -16.62 -9.77 -6.17
N GLY A 45 -17.62 -8.91 -6.40
CA GLY A 45 -17.41 -7.62 -7.07
C GLY A 45 -16.57 -6.67 -6.23
N THR A 46 -16.85 -6.59 -4.92
CA THR A 46 -16.04 -5.80 -3.98
C THR A 46 -14.60 -6.34 -3.91
N VAL A 47 -14.42 -7.66 -3.85
CA VAL A 47 -13.09 -8.28 -3.85
C VAL A 47 -12.32 -7.94 -5.14
N ALA A 48 -12.95 -8.05 -6.31
CA ALA A 48 -12.33 -7.71 -7.58
C ALA A 48 -11.86 -6.25 -7.64
N VAL A 49 -12.67 -5.31 -7.11
CA VAL A 49 -12.29 -3.89 -7.01
C VAL A 49 -11.06 -3.69 -6.12
N VAL A 50 -10.99 -4.36 -4.97
CA VAL A 50 -9.83 -4.28 -4.06
C VAL A 50 -8.56 -4.78 -4.73
N LEU A 51 -8.66 -5.90 -5.46
CA LEU A 51 -7.52 -6.46 -6.20
C LEU A 51 -7.08 -5.53 -7.33
N ALA A 52 -8.03 -4.97 -8.08
CA ALA A 52 -7.72 -4.00 -9.13
C ALA A 52 -7.03 -2.74 -8.58
N ILE A 53 -7.52 -2.19 -7.46
CA ILE A 53 -6.89 -1.04 -6.79
C ILE A 53 -5.48 -1.39 -6.32
N HIS A 54 -5.29 -2.57 -5.72
CA HIS A 54 -3.97 -3.03 -5.28
C HIS A 54 -2.99 -3.10 -6.46
N GLU A 55 -3.39 -3.71 -7.57
CA GLU A 55 -2.55 -3.87 -8.74
C GLU A 55 -2.23 -2.52 -9.41
N CYS A 56 -3.25 -1.71 -9.66
CA CYS A 56 -3.08 -0.39 -10.28
C CYS A 56 -2.28 0.59 -9.42
N SER A 57 -2.19 0.36 -8.11
CA SER A 57 -1.42 1.23 -7.19
C SER A 57 0.01 0.73 -6.95
N HIS A 58 0.44 -0.39 -7.53
CA HIS A 58 1.75 -0.99 -7.29
C HIS A 58 2.90 0.01 -7.51
N GLU A 59 2.93 0.70 -8.66
CA GLU A 59 3.96 1.69 -8.94
C GLU A 59 3.93 2.87 -7.96
N ALA A 60 2.74 3.30 -7.55
CA ALA A 60 2.58 4.39 -6.58
C ALA A 60 3.16 4.00 -5.22
N TRP A 61 2.95 2.75 -4.78
CA TRP A 61 3.58 2.19 -3.58
C TRP A 61 5.11 2.21 -3.67
N LEU A 62 5.68 1.73 -4.79
CA LEU A 62 7.14 1.72 -4.97
C LEU A 62 7.74 3.13 -4.98
N ARG A 63 7.09 4.07 -5.68
CA ARG A 63 7.50 5.48 -5.70
C ARG A 63 7.43 6.09 -4.31
N LEU A 64 6.37 5.79 -3.54
CA LEU A 64 6.22 6.29 -2.18
C LEU A 64 7.30 5.74 -1.24
N ILE A 65 7.58 4.43 -1.28
CA ILE A 65 8.62 3.79 -0.45
C ILE A 65 9.99 4.42 -0.74
N ALA A 66 10.33 4.57 -2.02
CA ALA A 66 11.60 5.16 -2.44
C ALA A 66 11.65 6.67 -2.10
N GLY A 67 10.54 7.38 -2.27
CA GLY A 67 10.39 8.79 -1.91
C GLY A 67 10.56 9.02 -0.41
N ALA A 68 9.90 8.24 0.43
CA ALA A 68 10.06 8.29 1.88
C ALA A 68 11.52 8.03 2.30
N GLY A 69 12.19 7.06 1.67
CA GLY A 69 13.59 6.75 1.93
C GLY A 69 14.55 7.90 1.57
N ARG A 70 14.33 8.57 0.43
CA ARG A 70 15.17 9.68 -0.02
C ARG A 70 14.92 10.98 0.75
N ASN A 71 13.68 11.28 1.11
CA ASN A 71 13.30 12.60 1.63
C ASN A 71 13.17 12.65 3.16
N VAL A 72 12.84 11.53 3.81
CA VAL A 72 12.62 11.47 5.27
C VAL A 72 13.65 10.55 5.93
N GLY A 73 13.89 9.39 5.31
CA GLY A 73 14.94 8.46 5.72
C GLY A 73 14.50 7.01 5.71
N ARG A 74 15.46 6.12 5.99
CA ARG A 74 15.28 4.67 5.91
C ARG A 74 14.13 4.16 6.79
N ALA A 75 14.00 4.66 8.01
CA ALA A 75 12.95 4.21 8.93
C ALA A 75 11.53 4.48 8.38
N ALA A 76 11.30 5.65 7.76
CA ALA A 76 10.02 5.97 7.15
C ALA A 76 9.73 5.06 5.94
N SER A 77 10.74 4.82 5.09
CA SER A 77 10.65 3.87 3.98
C SER A 77 10.24 2.46 4.44
N GLU A 78 10.87 1.96 5.51
CA GLU A 78 10.57 0.65 6.08
C GLU A 78 9.13 0.56 6.62
N GLN A 79 8.62 1.64 7.25
CA GLN A 79 7.23 1.68 7.72
C GLN A 79 6.22 1.66 6.57
N VAL A 80 6.46 2.45 5.51
CA VAL A 80 5.60 2.41 4.31
C VAL A 80 5.65 1.02 3.65
N ALA A 81 6.83 0.41 3.55
CA ALA A 81 6.99 -0.94 3.00
C ALA A 81 6.26 -2.00 3.83
N ALA A 82 6.24 -1.86 5.15
CA ALA A 82 5.47 -2.74 6.04
C ALA A 82 3.96 -2.66 5.77
N VAL A 83 3.42 -1.45 5.59
CA VAL A 83 2.01 -1.26 5.20
C VAL A 83 1.73 -1.90 3.84
N TYR A 84 2.61 -1.69 2.85
CA TYR A 84 2.44 -2.27 1.52
C TYR A 84 2.45 -3.81 1.54
N SER A 85 3.40 -4.40 2.27
CA SER A 85 3.48 -5.85 2.46
C SER A 85 2.21 -6.41 3.11
N MET A 86 1.72 -5.73 4.14
CA MET A 86 0.47 -6.10 4.80
C MET A 86 -0.73 -6.01 3.84
N HIS A 87 -0.80 -4.95 3.06
CA HIS A 87 -1.84 -4.76 2.04
C HIS A 87 -1.84 -5.91 1.03
N GLY A 88 -0.67 -6.30 0.52
CA GLY A 88 -0.53 -7.43 -0.40
C GLY A 88 -0.94 -8.78 0.22
N ARG A 89 -0.59 -9.03 1.49
CA ARG A 89 -0.99 -10.26 2.18
C ARG A 89 -2.51 -10.34 2.37
N ILE A 90 -3.16 -9.23 2.70
CA ILE A 90 -4.62 -9.18 2.84
C ILE A 90 -5.28 -9.35 1.48
N ALA A 91 -4.85 -8.60 0.46
CA ALA A 91 -5.37 -8.70 -0.91
C ALA A 91 -5.26 -10.15 -1.44
N GLY A 92 -4.08 -10.78 -1.32
CA GLY A 92 -3.90 -12.17 -1.72
C GLY A 92 -4.69 -13.18 -0.87
N SER A 93 -5.02 -12.85 0.39
CA SER A 93 -5.92 -13.66 1.21
C SER A 93 -7.37 -13.60 0.70
N LEU A 94 -7.82 -12.41 0.29
CA LEU A 94 -9.13 -12.20 -0.31
C LEU A 94 -9.23 -12.92 -1.66
N GLU A 95 -8.23 -12.78 -2.52
CA GLU A 95 -8.14 -13.46 -3.82
C GLU A 95 -8.26 -14.99 -3.69
N ARG A 96 -7.55 -15.57 -2.71
CA ARG A 96 -7.60 -17.03 -2.47
C ARG A 96 -8.87 -17.50 -1.76
N GLY A 97 -9.76 -16.59 -1.38
CA GLY A 97 -10.98 -16.92 -0.65
C GLY A 97 -10.71 -17.66 0.66
N ILE A 98 -9.57 -17.39 1.33
CA ILE A 98 -9.20 -18.09 2.57
C ILE A 98 -10.31 -17.97 3.61
N ASP A 99 -10.92 -16.80 3.65
CA ASP A 99 -11.99 -16.46 4.57
C ASP A 99 -13.26 -17.32 4.38
N ALA A 100 -13.56 -17.74 3.14
CA ALA A 100 -14.68 -18.64 2.85
C ALA A 100 -14.47 -20.07 3.39
N ARG A 101 -13.26 -20.40 3.86
CA ARG A 101 -12.91 -21.69 4.47
C ARG A 101 -12.98 -21.67 5.99
N LEU A 102 -13.26 -20.51 6.58
CA LEU A 102 -13.38 -20.33 8.02
C LEU A 102 -14.86 -20.39 8.44
N ASP A 103 -15.10 -20.70 9.71
CA ASP A 103 -16.40 -20.46 10.33
C ASP A 103 -16.78 -18.96 10.18
N PRO A 104 -18.04 -18.61 9.86
CA PRO A 104 -18.44 -17.21 9.62
C PRO A 104 -18.15 -16.25 10.79
N THR A 105 -18.19 -16.71 12.03
CA THR A 105 -17.88 -15.90 13.21
C THR A 105 -16.37 -15.69 13.35
N VAL A 106 -15.58 -16.72 13.04
CA VAL A 106 -14.12 -16.64 12.99
C VAL A 106 -13.69 -15.70 11.85
N ALA A 107 -14.25 -15.86 10.65
CA ALA A 107 -14.03 -15.00 9.48
C ALA A 107 -14.22 -13.51 9.82
N ARG A 108 -15.38 -13.15 10.39
CA ARG A 108 -15.67 -11.77 10.83
C ARG A 108 -14.65 -11.25 11.84
N THR A 109 -14.25 -12.08 12.80
CA THR A 109 -13.24 -11.72 13.79
C THR A 109 -11.88 -11.45 13.13
N VAL A 110 -11.45 -12.33 12.24
CA VAL A 110 -10.18 -12.19 11.49
C VAL A 110 -10.18 -10.93 10.65
N ARG A 111 -11.23 -10.68 9.86
CA ARG A 111 -11.38 -9.46 9.04
C ARG A 111 -11.26 -8.19 9.89
N ARG A 112 -11.92 -8.15 11.05
CA ARG A 112 -11.82 -7.03 12.00
C ARG A 112 -10.39 -6.84 12.50
N LEU A 113 -9.73 -7.92 12.94
CA LEU A 113 -8.35 -7.87 13.44
C LEU A 113 -7.36 -7.42 12.36
N LEU A 114 -7.54 -7.87 11.12
CA LEU A 114 -6.74 -7.43 9.97
C LEU A 114 -6.95 -5.94 9.67
N SER A 115 -8.20 -5.46 9.69
CA SER A 115 -8.52 -4.05 9.49
C SER A 115 -7.92 -3.17 10.60
N ASP A 116 -8.05 -3.58 11.86
CA ASP A 116 -7.47 -2.86 12.99
C ASP A 116 -5.93 -2.85 12.96
N TRP A 117 -5.32 -3.96 12.56
CA TRP A 117 -3.87 -4.04 12.44
C TRP A 117 -3.37 -3.18 11.27
N LEU A 118 -4.04 -3.21 10.11
CA LEU A 118 -3.72 -2.35 8.98
C LEU A 118 -3.81 -0.87 9.38
N ARG A 119 -4.86 -0.49 10.12
CA ARG A 119 -4.99 0.88 10.66
C ARG A 119 -3.77 1.28 11.49
N ARG A 120 -3.36 0.44 12.45
CA ARG A 120 -2.20 0.74 13.30
C ARG A 120 -0.91 0.89 12.51
N GLU A 121 -0.64 0.03 11.54
CA GLU A 121 0.57 0.15 10.71
C GLU A 121 0.52 1.38 9.80
N THR A 122 -0.65 1.70 9.23
CA THR A 122 -0.84 2.94 8.47
C THR A 122 -0.58 4.17 9.33
N ASP A 123 -1.12 4.22 10.55
CA ASP A 123 -0.95 5.36 11.45
C ASP A 123 0.54 5.54 11.85
N LYS A 124 1.27 4.44 12.07
CA LYS A 124 2.73 4.49 12.28
C LYS A 124 3.48 5.01 11.05
N ALA A 125 3.12 4.54 9.85
CA ALA A 125 3.74 4.99 8.62
C ALA A 125 3.50 6.49 8.40
N VAL A 126 2.25 6.95 8.54
CA VAL A 126 1.91 8.39 8.50
C VAL A 126 2.74 9.18 9.51
N ALA A 127 2.76 8.77 10.78
CA ALA A 127 3.54 9.45 11.81
C ALA A 127 5.06 9.42 11.56
N SER A 128 5.57 8.46 10.77
CA SER A 128 6.99 8.39 10.39
C SER A 128 7.34 9.34 9.23
N LEU A 129 6.35 9.74 8.43
CA LEU A 129 6.54 10.67 7.31
C LEU A 129 6.55 12.14 7.76
N SER A 130 6.08 12.42 8.98
CA SER A 130 5.99 13.78 9.56
C SER A 130 7.19 14.17 10.45
N ARG A 131 8.28 13.39 10.45
CA ARG A 131 9.47 13.62 11.28
C ARG A 131 10.60 14.24 10.47
#